data_AF-A0A8H3FLI6-F1
#
_entry.id   AF-A0A8H3FLI6-F1
#
_cell.length_a   1.000
_cell.length_b   1.000
_cell.length_c   1.000
_cell.angle_alpha   90.00
_cell.angle_beta   90.00
_cell.angle_gamma   90.00
#
_symmetry.space_group_name_H-M   'P 1'
#
loop_
_entity.id
_entity.type
_entity.pdbx_description
1 polymer ?
#
loop_
_entity_poly.entity_id
_entity_poly.type
_entity_poly.pdbx_seq_one_letter_code
_entity_poly.pdbx_strand_id
1 'polypeptide(L)'
;MGRTVHTCSVCEKSDAGLRQPFESCSRCNSQTYCSQECFESDWKSHRKTCGASILDRMSEPQRNFYRTLMPDDFLHACPEKDVYDMLDDCFFLRIADHYCFTDVKRAQGGNMTKFQDFLDLAEERAGLLPPWWSARKRRECEKTARETARMAPGSEDYDTKDFVVDHALIHAYKDYNIPMKLRLLAEKIYGSRATPEW
;
A
#
# COMPACT_ATOMS: atom_id res chain seq x y z
N MET A 1 -5.15 25.65 19.39
CA MET A 1 -5.35 24.72 18.26
C MET A 1 -6.40 23.71 18.69
N GLY A 2 -7.57 23.69 18.04
CA GLY A 2 -8.66 22.78 18.41
C GLY A 2 -8.27 21.34 18.09
N ARG A 3 -8.46 20.43 19.06
CA ARG A 3 -8.23 18.99 18.85
C ARG A 3 -9.31 18.48 17.89
N THR A 4 -8.91 17.87 16.79
CA THR A 4 -9.84 17.20 15.88
C THR A 4 -10.44 16.01 16.61
N VAL A 5 -11.76 15.99 16.81
CA VAL A 5 -12.47 14.88 17.44
C VAL A 5 -12.71 13.80 16.39
N HIS A 6 -12.24 12.59 16.64
CA HIS A 6 -12.48 11.44 15.77
C HIS A 6 -13.63 10.58 16.33
N THR A 7 -14.49 10.05 15.46
CA THR A 7 -15.63 9.21 15.84
C THR A 7 -15.52 7.83 15.21
N CYS A 8 -15.92 6.79 15.95
CA CYS A 8 -15.86 5.41 15.48
C CYS A 8 -16.95 5.17 14.43
N SER A 9 -16.61 4.57 13.29
CA SER A 9 -17.54 4.26 12.21
C SER A 9 -18.60 3.21 12.56
N VAL A 10 -18.46 2.50 13.69
CA VAL A 10 -19.38 1.43 14.11
C VAL A 10 -20.19 1.78 15.35
N CYS A 11 -19.50 2.23 16.41
CA CYS A 11 -20.14 2.49 17.69
C CYS A 11 -20.29 3.99 17.98
N GLU A 12 -19.90 4.86 17.05
CA GLU A 12 -20.05 6.31 17.09
C GLU A 12 -19.37 7.01 18.28
N LYS A 13 -18.60 6.27 19.09
CA LYS A 13 -17.84 6.82 20.21
C LYS A 13 -16.80 7.82 19.71
N SER A 14 -16.75 8.98 20.36
CA SER A 14 -15.71 9.99 20.16
C SER A 14 -14.41 9.62 20.87
N ASP A 15 -13.28 10.13 20.38
CA ASP A 15 -11.98 10.02 21.03
C ASP A 15 -11.83 10.76 22.36
N ALA A 16 -12.83 11.59 22.69
CA ALA A 16 -12.95 12.24 23.99
C ALA A 16 -13.02 11.20 25.13
N GLY A 17 -11.88 10.91 25.74
CA GLY A 17 -11.76 10.04 26.92
C GLY A 17 -11.23 8.63 26.66
N LEU A 18 -10.80 8.29 25.44
CA LEU A 18 -10.19 6.99 25.17
C LEU A 18 -8.70 6.96 25.56
N ARG A 19 -8.26 5.84 26.16
CA ARG A 19 -6.87 5.60 26.58
C ARG A 19 -5.94 5.30 25.41
N GLN A 20 -6.50 4.91 24.27
CA GLN A 20 -5.78 4.50 23.06
C GLN A 20 -6.23 5.35 21.86
N PRO A 21 -5.33 5.70 20.93
CA PRO A 21 -5.68 6.40 19.70
C PRO A 21 -6.57 5.53 18.82
N PHE A 22 -7.37 6.17 17.97
CA PHE A 22 -8.20 5.44 17.02
C PHE A 22 -7.34 4.95 15.87
N GLU A 23 -7.66 3.77 15.36
CA GLU A 23 -7.04 3.23 14.17
C GLU A 23 -7.90 3.55 12.96
N SER A 24 -7.30 4.18 11.96
CA SER A 24 -7.96 4.37 10.67
C SER A 24 -7.65 3.16 9.79
N CYS A 25 -8.61 2.75 8.95
CA CYS A 25 -8.37 1.69 7.97
C CYS A 25 -7.13 2.04 7.14
N SER A 26 -6.09 1.23 7.20
CA SER A 26 -4.81 1.57 6.58
C SER A 26 -4.84 1.63 5.05
N ARG A 27 -5.82 0.94 4.42
CA ARG A 27 -6.03 0.94 2.96
C ARG A 27 -6.69 2.21 2.45
N CYS A 28 -7.76 2.67 3.10
CA CYS A 28 -8.56 3.79 2.58
C CYS A 28 -8.49 5.07 3.44
N ASN A 29 -7.97 4.97 4.66
CA ASN A 29 -7.92 6.02 5.68
C ASN A 29 -9.27 6.74 5.92
N SER A 30 -10.39 6.13 5.52
CA SER A 30 -11.72 6.76 5.48
C SER A 30 -12.63 6.31 6.61
N GLN A 31 -12.39 5.12 7.16
CA GLN A 31 -13.09 4.60 8.32
C GLN A 31 -12.16 4.62 9.52
N THR A 32 -12.70 5.03 10.66
CA THR A 32 -11.94 5.18 11.90
C THR A 32 -12.58 4.28 12.97
N TYR A 33 -11.78 3.50 13.67
CA TYR A 33 -12.26 2.50 14.63
C TYR A 33 -11.61 2.70 16.01
N CYS A 34 -12.40 2.52 17.07
CA CYS A 34 -11.89 2.60 18.44
C CYS A 34 -11.27 1.27 18.95
N SER A 35 -11.49 0.18 18.22
CA SER A 35 -10.99 -1.16 18.53
C SER A 35 -10.98 -2.06 17.29
N GLN A 36 -10.16 -3.11 17.33
CA GLN A 36 -10.14 -4.17 16.32
C GLN A 36 -11.51 -4.83 16.14
N GLU A 37 -12.28 -4.99 17.22
CA GLU A 37 -13.63 -5.56 17.17
C GLU A 37 -14.59 -4.71 16.30
N CYS A 38 -14.49 -3.38 16.41
CA CYS A 38 -15.27 -2.49 15.55
C CYS A 38 -14.81 -2.60 14.09
N PHE A 39 -13.50 -2.70 13.84
CA PHE A 39 -12.98 -2.94 12.50
C PHE A 39 -13.52 -4.24 11.90
N GLU A 40 -13.42 -5.37 12.62
CA GLU A 40 -13.88 -6.67 12.14
C GLU A 40 -15.39 -6.74 11.91
N SER A 41 -16.18 -6.05 12.76
CA SER A 41 -17.63 -5.95 12.59
C SER A 41 -18.02 -5.21 11.30
N ASP A 42 -17.35 -4.09 11.01
CA ASP A 42 -17.60 -3.32 9.79
C ASP A 42 -16.95 -3.95 8.56
N TRP A 43 -15.93 -4.79 8.74
CA TRP A 43 -15.09 -5.31 7.67
C TRP A 43 -15.89 -5.93 6.50
N LYS A 44 -16.98 -6.68 6.78
CA LYS A 44 -17.82 -7.31 5.75
C LYS A 44 -18.53 -6.30 4.83
N SER A 45 -18.97 -5.16 5.36
CA SER A 45 -19.59 -4.06 4.62
C SER A 45 -18.53 -3.14 4.03
N HIS A 46 -17.58 -2.74 4.86
CA HIS A 46 -16.50 -1.84 4.53
C HIS A 46 -15.69 -2.32 3.34
N ARG A 47 -15.27 -3.59 3.29
CA ARG A 47 -14.41 -4.13 2.23
C ARG A 47 -14.91 -3.87 0.81
N LYS A 48 -16.23 -3.87 0.63
CA LYS A 48 -16.89 -3.63 -0.67
C LYS A 48 -16.71 -2.19 -1.16
N THR A 49 -16.45 -1.26 -0.25
CA THR A 49 -16.27 0.18 -0.52
C THR A 49 -14.88 0.69 -0.13
N CYS A 50 -14.06 -0.20 0.44
CA CYS A 50 -12.67 0.01 0.80
C CYS A 50 -11.81 -0.18 -0.44
N GLY A 51 -11.15 0.88 -0.93
CA GLY A 51 -10.28 0.79 -2.10
C GLY A 51 -10.64 1.71 -3.28
N ALA A 52 -11.56 2.67 -3.14
CA ALA A 52 -11.53 3.80 -4.06
C ALA A 52 -10.20 4.54 -3.92
N SER A 53 -9.71 5.13 -5.01
CA SER A 53 -8.41 5.81 -5.03
C SER A 53 -8.26 6.69 -3.80
N ILE A 54 -7.15 6.51 -3.07
CA ILE A 54 -6.91 7.25 -1.84
C ILE A 54 -6.95 8.76 -2.15
N LEU A 55 -6.49 9.15 -3.35
CA LEU A 55 -6.49 10.54 -3.82
C LEU A 55 -7.90 11.10 -4.07
N ASP A 56 -8.82 10.29 -4.59
CA ASP A 56 -10.18 10.73 -4.93
C ASP A 56 -11.03 11.02 -3.69
N ARG A 57 -10.73 10.36 -2.56
CA ARG A 57 -11.47 10.52 -1.30
C ARG A 57 -10.80 11.42 -0.27
N MET A 58 -9.54 11.80 -0.50
CA MET A 58 -8.87 12.78 0.35
C MET A 58 -9.47 14.17 0.16
N SER A 59 -9.67 14.88 1.28
CA SER A 59 -9.90 16.33 1.24
C SER A 59 -8.69 17.07 0.65
N GLU A 60 -8.88 18.26 0.11
CA GLU A 60 -7.77 19.04 -0.47
C GLU A 60 -6.59 19.25 0.49
N PRO A 61 -6.80 19.52 1.80
CA PRO A 61 -5.69 19.58 2.77
C PRO A 61 -4.90 18.27 2.89
N GLN A 62 -5.59 17.13 2.88
CA GLN A 62 -4.95 15.82 2.92
C GLN A 62 -4.19 15.56 1.63
N ARG A 63 -4.79 15.80 0.46
CA ARG A 63 -4.09 15.67 -0.83
C ARG A 63 -2.81 16.49 -0.87
N ASN A 64 -2.84 17.73 -0.37
CA ASN A 64 -1.65 18.57 -0.30
C ASN A 64 -0.58 18.00 0.63
N PHE A 65 -0.96 17.53 1.82
CA PHE A 65 -0.03 16.85 2.71
C PHE A 65 0.64 15.65 2.04
N TYR A 66 -0.12 14.84 1.30
CA TYR A 66 0.42 13.67 0.61
C TYR A 66 1.24 14.00 -0.65
N ARG A 67 0.92 15.07 -1.38
CA ARG A 67 1.80 15.61 -2.44
C ARG A 67 3.16 16.00 -1.87
N THR A 68 3.20 16.56 -0.65
CA THR A 68 4.45 16.89 0.04
C THR A 68 5.18 15.64 0.55
N LEU A 69 4.46 14.64 1.06
CA LEU A 69 5.08 13.40 1.57
C LEU A 69 5.62 12.48 0.45
N MET A 70 5.00 12.50 -0.73
CA MET A 70 5.31 11.66 -1.88
C MET A 70 5.34 12.52 -3.15
N PRO A 71 6.41 13.29 -3.36
CA PRO A 71 6.60 13.98 -4.62
C PRO A 71 6.71 12.98 -5.78
N ASP A 72 6.59 13.45 -7.02
CA ASP A 72 6.60 12.56 -8.20
C ASP A 72 7.94 11.84 -8.38
N ASP A 73 9.01 12.48 -7.92
CA ASP A 73 10.38 11.98 -7.93
C ASP A 73 10.80 11.32 -6.60
N PHE A 74 9.85 10.87 -5.78
CA PHE A 74 10.12 10.32 -4.44
C PHE A 74 11.25 9.27 -4.42
N LEU A 75 11.30 8.38 -5.41
CA LEU A 75 12.33 7.33 -5.50
C LEU A 75 13.73 7.88 -5.84
N HIS A 76 13.84 9.10 -6.38
CA HIS A 76 15.10 9.65 -6.90
C HIS A 76 16.11 9.95 -5.78
N ALA A 77 15.61 10.27 -4.59
CA ALA A 77 16.44 10.54 -3.42
C ALA A 77 16.80 9.27 -2.63
N CYS A 78 16.19 8.13 -2.95
CA CYS A 78 16.43 6.87 -2.26
C CYS A 78 17.75 6.23 -2.73
N PRO A 79 18.51 5.59 -1.82
CA PRO A 79 19.58 4.68 -2.19
C PRO A 79 19.07 3.60 -3.15
N GLU A 80 19.95 3.14 -4.04
CA GLU A 80 19.58 2.16 -5.09
C GLU A 80 18.90 0.90 -4.52
N LYS A 81 19.44 0.34 -3.43
CA LYS A 81 18.86 -0.84 -2.78
C LYS A 81 17.44 -0.56 -2.28
N ASP A 82 17.24 0.60 -1.66
CA ASP A 82 15.94 0.98 -1.08
C ASP A 82 14.90 1.17 -2.19
N VAL A 83 15.29 1.61 -3.39
CA VAL A 83 14.38 1.67 -4.54
C VAL A 83 13.90 0.27 -4.93
N TYR A 84 14.77 -0.73 -4.94
CA TYR A 84 14.36 -2.11 -5.24
C TYR A 84 13.44 -2.67 -4.15
N ASP A 85 13.81 -2.49 -2.88
CA ASP A 85 13.01 -2.94 -1.74
C ASP A 85 11.62 -2.26 -1.76
N MET A 86 11.56 -0.95 -2.03
CA MET A 86 10.32 -0.20 -2.11
C MET A 86 9.43 -0.64 -3.27
N LEU A 87 9.98 -0.98 -4.44
CA LEU A 87 9.20 -1.48 -5.57
C LEU A 87 8.61 -2.86 -5.25
N ASP A 88 9.40 -3.74 -4.64
CA ASP A 88 8.95 -5.07 -4.18
C ASP A 88 7.86 -4.96 -3.09
N ASP A 89 8.12 -4.17 -2.06
CA ASP A 89 7.17 -3.94 -0.96
C ASP A 89 5.90 -3.23 -1.44
N CYS A 90 6.01 -2.28 -2.38
CA CYS A 90 4.86 -1.63 -3.01
C CYS A 90 3.98 -2.64 -3.76
N PHE A 91 4.59 -3.53 -4.52
CA PHE A 91 3.89 -4.59 -5.25
C PHE A 91 3.17 -5.56 -4.30
N PHE A 92 3.88 -6.06 -3.28
CA PHE A 92 3.28 -6.99 -2.32
C PHE A 92 2.24 -6.34 -1.40
N LEU A 93 2.44 -5.09 -1.01
CA LEU A 93 1.43 -4.33 -0.28
C LEU A 93 0.17 -4.16 -1.11
N ARG A 94 0.29 -3.90 -2.42
CA ARG A 94 -0.86 -3.83 -3.32
C ARG A 94 -1.57 -5.17 -3.45
N ILE A 95 -0.82 -6.27 -3.56
CA ILE A 95 -1.35 -7.64 -3.59
C ILE A 95 -2.11 -7.96 -2.30
N ALA A 96 -1.52 -7.66 -1.14
CA ALA A 96 -2.14 -7.86 0.15
C ALA A 96 -3.41 -6.99 0.28
N ASP A 97 -3.35 -5.73 -0.13
CA ASP A 97 -4.51 -4.83 -0.17
C ASP A 97 -5.58 -5.32 -1.16
N HIS A 98 -5.22 -5.96 -2.27
CA HIS A 98 -6.21 -6.51 -3.20
C HIS A 98 -6.89 -7.75 -2.60
N TYR A 99 -6.12 -8.70 -2.06
CA TYR A 99 -6.65 -9.97 -1.56
C TYR A 99 -7.30 -9.90 -0.18
N CYS A 100 -6.75 -9.11 0.74
CA CYS A 100 -7.38 -8.94 2.03
C CYS A 100 -8.75 -8.28 1.88
N PHE A 101 -8.99 -7.50 0.81
CA PHE A 101 -10.11 -6.58 0.71
C PHE A 101 -11.06 -6.79 -0.49
N THR A 102 -10.78 -7.71 -1.42
CA THR A 102 -11.70 -8.10 -2.50
C THR A 102 -12.14 -9.57 -2.31
N ASP A 103 -13.37 -9.92 -2.70
CA ASP A 103 -13.84 -11.32 -2.74
C ASP A 103 -13.30 -12.06 -4.02
N VAL A 104 -12.30 -11.49 -4.70
CA VAL A 104 -11.69 -12.03 -5.92
C VAL A 104 -10.69 -13.11 -5.54
N LYS A 105 -10.83 -14.29 -6.15
CA LYS A 105 -9.88 -15.40 -5.99
C LYS A 105 -8.53 -14.99 -6.60
N ARG A 106 -7.42 -15.43 -5.99
CA ARG A 106 -6.08 -15.19 -6.53
C ARG A 106 -5.99 -15.69 -7.98
N ALA A 107 -5.56 -14.84 -8.93
CA ALA A 107 -5.20 -15.34 -10.26
C ALA A 107 -4.13 -16.42 -10.16
N GLN A 108 -4.31 -17.39 -11.03
CA GLN A 108 -3.23 -18.26 -11.46
C GLN A 108 -2.16 -17.45 -12.21
N GLY A 109 -0.90 -17.64 -11.85
CA GLY A 109 0.24 -16.91 -12.42
C GLY A 109 1.24 -16.53 -11.34
N GLY A 110 2.51 -16.83 -11.58
CA GLY A 110 3.56 -16.65 -10.59
C GLY A 110 3.75 -15.19 -10.18
N ASN A 111 4.00 -14.92 -8.89
CA ASN A 111 4.23 -13.56 -8.37
C ASN A 111 5.28 -12.78 -9.17
N MET A 112 6.32 -13.45 -9.67
CA MET A 112 7.37 -12.85 -10.48
C MET A 112 6.87 -12.30 -11.83
N THR A 113 5.95 -12.98 -12.51
CA THR A 113 5.40 -12.48 -13.78
C THR A 113 4.57 -11.22 -13.53
N LYS A 114 3.74 -11.23 -12.49
CA LYS A 114 2.95 -10.06 -12.08
C LYS A 114 3.85 -8.89 -11.65
N PHE A 115 4.99 -9.18 -11.02
CA PHE A 115 5.96 -8.16 -10.66
C PHE A 115 6.64 -7.55 -11.89
N GLN A 116 6.92 -8.34 -12.93
CA GLN A 116 7.42 -7.82 -14.20
C GLN A 116 6.39 -6.90 -14.88
N ASP A 117 5.11 -7.27 -14.90
CA ASP A 117 4.05 -6.39 -15.41
C ASP A 117 3.95 -5.08 -14.61
N PHE A 118 4.14 -5.16 -13.28
CA PHE A 118 4.18 -3.98 -12.41
C PHE A 118 5.37 -3.06 -12.74
N LEU A 119 6.55 -3.61 -13.01
CA LEU A 119 7.72 -2.83 -13.40
C LEU A 119 7.54 -2.19 -14.79
N ASP A 120 6.85 -2.85 -15.73
CA ASP A 120 6.52 -2.25 -17.03
C ASP A 120 5.67 -1.00 -16.85
N LEU A 121 4.64 -1.08 -15.99
CA LEU A 121 3.81 0.08 -15.64
C LEU A 121 4.63 1.20 -14.99
N ALA A 122 5.58 0.87 -14.12
CA ALA A 122 6.44 1.85 -13.46
C ALA A 122 7.36 2.56 -14.47
N GLU A 123 7.92 1.82 -15.42
CA GLU A 123 8.79 2.35 -16.50
C GLU A 123 8.03 3.25 -17.49
N GLU A 124 6.72 3.05 -17.65
CA GLU A 124 5.85 3.94 -18.42
C GLU A 124 5.59 5.30 -17.73
N ARG A 125 5.86 5.45 -16.42
CA ARG A 125 5.60 6.69 -15.67
C ARG A 125 6.78 7.65 -15.76
N ALA A 126 6.61 8.70 -16.57
CA ALA A 126 7.61 9.75 -16.72
C ALA A 126 7.96 10.39 -15.37
N GLY A 127 9.25 10.36 -15.02
CA GLY A 127 9.78 10.99 -13.80
C GLY A 127 9.50 10.25 -12.49
N LEU A 128 8.95 9.03 -12.53
CA LEU A 128 8.71 8.22 -11.34
C LEU A 128 9.95 7.44 -10.90
N LEU A 129 10.65 6.84 -11.86
CA LEU A 129 11.86 6.05 -11.60
C LEU A 129 13.11 6.95 -11.65
N PRO A 130 14.11 6.68 -10.79
CA PRO A 130 15.32 7.48 -10.73
C PRO A 130 16.04 7.59 -12.09
N PRO A 131 16.79 8.69 -12.35
CA PRO A 131 17.49 8.87 -13.63
C PRO A 131 18.52 7.78 -13.96
N TRP A 132 19.02 7.08 -12.94
CA TRP A 132 19.94 5.95 -13.10
C TRP A 132 19.23 4.63 -13.46
N TRP A 133 17.89 4.59 -13.40
CA TRP A 133 17.11 3.42 -13.76
C TRP A 133 17.33 3.04 -15.23
N SER A 134 17.48 1.75 -15.48
CA SER A 134 17.78 1.21 -16.80
C SER A 134 17.38 -0.26 -16.87
N ALA A 135 17.36 -0.84 -18.06
CA ALA A 135 17.12 -2.28 -18.23
C ALA A 135 18.10 -3.17 -17.44
N ARG A 136 19.32 -2.69 -17.17
CA ARG A 136 20.26 -3.39 -16.28
C ARG A 136 19.79 -3.37 -14.83
N LYS A 137 19.36 -2.20 -14.35
CA LYS A 137 18.88 -1.99 -12.98
C LYS A 137 17.56 -2.72 -12.74
N ARG A 138 16.67 -2.77 -13.73
CA ARG A 138 15.50 -3.64 -13.74
C ARG A 138 15.87 -5.11 -13.49
N ARG A 139 16.84 -5.65 -14.23
CA ARG A 139 17.30 -7.05 -14.03
C ARG A 139 17.90 -7.29 -12.65
N GLU A 140 18.61 -6.30 -12.11
CA GLU A 140 19.13 -6.36 -10.74
C GLU A 140 17.99 -6.40 -9.71
N CYS A 141 16.97 -5.55 -9.87
CA CYS A 141 15.75 -5.53 -9.05
C CYS A 141 14.97 -6.85 -9.12
N GLU A 142 14.79 -7.40 -10.32
CA GLU A 142 14.13 -8.71 -10.49
C GLU A 142 14.93 -9.83 -9.82
N LYS A 143 16.26 -9.77 -9.89
CA LYS A 143 17.13 -10.77 -9.24
C LYS A 143 16.98 -10.72 -7.72
N THR A 144 17.03 -9.53 -7.13
CA THR A 144 16.85 -9.37 -5.67
C THR A 144 15.46 -9.81 -5.23
N ALA A 145 14.42 -9.51 -6.01
CA ALA A 145 13.07 -9.96 -5.71
C ALA A 145 12.94 -11.49 -5.73
N ARG A 146 13.53 -12.18 -6.73
CA ARG A 146 13.52 -13.67 -6.83
C ARG A 146 14.12 -14.37 -5.61
N GLU A 147 15.04 -13.72 -4.91
CA GLU A 147 15.69 -14.26 -3.71
C GLU A 147 14.79 -14.16 -2.46
N THR A 148 13.66 -13.45 -2.54
CA THR A 148 12.70 -13.34 -1.44
C THR A 148 11.76 -14.56 -1.39
N ALA A 149 11.40 -14.98 -0.17
CA ALA A 149 10.42 -16.05 0.04
C ALA A 149 9.04 -15.72 -0.57
N ARG A 150 8.71 -14.43 -0.72
CA ARG A 150 7.45 -13.93 -1.29
C ARG A 150 7.36 -14.15 -2.82
N MET A 151 8.50 -14.35 -3.49
CA MET A 151 8.57 -14.60 -4.94
C MET A 151 8.77 -16.08 -5.28
N ALA A 152 8.83 -16.96 -4.28
CA ALA A 152 9.01 -18.40 -4.49
C ALA A 152 7.74 -19.04 -5.11
N PRO A 153 7.86 -20.09 -5.95
CA PRO A 153 6.70 -20.81 -6.47
C PRO A 153 5.85 -21.39 -5.34
N GLY A 154 4.52 -21.20 -5.40
CA GLY A 154 3.59 -21.66 -4.36
C GLY A 154 3.48 -20.69 -3.18
N SER A 155 4.19 -19.57 -3.20
CA SER A 155 3.98 -18.47 -2.24
C SER A 155 2.60 -17.80 -2.42
N GLU A 156 1.95 -18.03 -3.56
CA GLU A 156 0.60 -17.58 -3.89
C GLU A 156 -0.49 -18.23 -3.03
N ASP A 157 -0.19 -19.24 -2.22
CA ASP A 157 -1.17 -19.91 -1.33
C ASP A 157 -1.02 -19.51 0.14
N TYR A 158 0.06 -18.82 0.52
CA TYR A 158 0.26 -18.36 1.91
C TYR A 158 -0.73 -17.24 2.25
N ASP A 159 -1.34 -17.29 3.44
CA ASP A 159 -2.27 -16.27 3.90
C ASP A 159 -1.54 -14.93 4.03
N THR A 160 -1.84 -13.99 3.13
CA THR A 160 -1.24 -12.65 3.16
C THR A 160 -1.65 -11.85 4.39
N LYS A 161 -2.61 -12.34 5.20
CA LYS A 161 -2.99 -11.74 6.48
C LYS A 161 -1.94 -11.88 7.57
N ASP A 162 -1.09 -12.92 7.54
CA ASP A 162 0.01 -13.07 8.50
C ASP A 162 1.13 -12.05 8.28
N PHE A 163 1.20 -11.50 7.07
CA PHE A 163 1.92 -10.26 6.84
C PHE A 163 1.00 -9.12 7.25
N VAL A 164 1.02 -8.75 8.53
CA VAL A 164 0.71 -7.36 8.91
C VAL A 164 1.82 -6.51 8.31
N VAL A 165 1.72 -6.30 6.99
CA VAL A 165 2.73 -5.66 6.13
C VAL A 165 3.04 -4.28 6.71
N ASP A 166 2.04 -3.59 7.25
CA ASP A 166 2.19 -2.24 7.81
C ASP A 166 3.23 -2.19 8.94
N HIS A 167 3.17 -3.06 9.96
CA HIS A 167 4.09 -2.98 11.10
C HIS A 167 5.52 -3.42 10.72
N ALA A 168 5.65 -4.49 9.93
CA ALA A 168 6.96 -4.96 9.48
C ALA A 168 7.68 -3.92 8.61
N LEU A 169 6.95 -3.26 7.70
CA LEU A 169 7.48 -2.16 6.91
C LEU A 169 7.89 -0.97 7.79
N ILE A 170 7.03 -0.56 8.73
CA ILE A 170 7.34 0.56 9.63
C ILE A 170 8.65 0.32 10.38
N HIS A 171 8.90 -0.91 10.85
CA HIS A 171 10.16 -1.26 11.50
C HIS A 171 11.35 -1.29 10.53
N ALA A 172 11.19 -1.86 9.34
CA ALA A 172 12.26 -1.96 8.34
C ALA A 172 12.74 -0.59 7.86
N TYR A 173 11.79 0.30 7.54
CA TYR A 173 12.09 1.64 7.01
C TYR A 173 12.24 2.71 8.10
N LYS A 174 11.91 2.38 9.35
CA LYS A 174 11.86 3.33 10.49
C LYS A 174 11.01 4.56 10.19
N ASP A 175 9.94 4.38 9.43
CA ASP A 175 9.02 5.44 8.99
C ASP A 175 7.57 4.98 9.16
N TYR A 176 6.84 5.63 10.07
CA TYR A 176 5.43 5.35 10.33
C TYR A 176 4.52 5.59 9.12
N ASN A 177 4.96 6.39 8.14
CA ASN A 177 4.18 6.69 6.95
C ASN A 177 4.47 5.73 5.79
N ILE A 178 5.43 4.80 5.92
CA ILE A 178 5.86 3.97 4.79
C ILE A 178 4.71 3.20 4.13
N PRO A 179 3.73 2.61 4.85
CA PRO A 179 2.67 1.87 4.17
C PRO A 179 1.79 2.80 3.32
N MET A 180 1.52 4.01 3.81
CA MET A 180 0.79 5.03 3.06
C MET A 180 1.59 5.52 1.84
N LYS A 181 2.90 5.73 2.00
CA LYS A 181 3.80 6.11 0.91
C LYS A 181 3.81 5.07 -0.21
N LEU A 182 3.92 3.79 0.13
CA LEU A 182 3.89 2.69 -0.83
C LEU A 182 2.52 2.53 -1.49
N ARG A 183 1.42 2.72 -0.76
CA ARG A 183 0.08 2.75 -1.37
C ARG A 183 -0.08 3.87 -2.38
N LEU A 184 0.43 5.08 -2.07
CA LEU A 184 0.45 6.21 -3.00
C LEU A 184 1.36 5.94 -4.20
N LEU A 185 2.52 5.32 -3.99
CA LEU A 185 3.40 4.90 -5.09
C LEU A 185 2.68 3.92 -6.03
N ALA A 186 1.96 2.95 -5.46
CA ALA A 186 1.17 2.02 -6.24
C ALA A 186 0.08 2.75 -7.05
N GLU A 187 -0.61 3.74 -6.47
CA GLU A 187 -1.57 4.58 -7.22
C GLU A 187 -0.92 5.30 -8.40
N LYS A 188 0.31 5.83 -8.23
CA LYS A 188 1.06 6.45 -9.33
C LYS A 188 1.44 5.45 -10.43
N ILE A 189 1.84 4.23 -10.06
CA ILE A 189 2.26 3.19 -11.00
C ILE A 189 1.07 2.60 -11.76
N TYR A 190 0.02 2.17 -11.08
CA TYR A 190 -1.17 1.60 -11.73
C TYR A 190 -2.04 2.67 -12.41
N GLY A 191 -2.07 3.90 -11.88
CA GLY A 191 -2.91 4.99 -12.37
C GLY A 191 -4.40 4.71 -12.19
N SER A 192 -5.25 5.28 -13.05
CA SER A 192 -6.71 5.03 -13.07
C SER A 192 -7.09 3.65 -13.59
N ARG A 193 -6.12 2.84 -14.02
CA ARG A 193 -6.38 1.43 -14.34
C ARG A 193 -6.58 0.75 -12.99
N ALA A 194 -7.76 0.17 -12.79
CA ALA A 194 -7.91 -0.86 -11.78
C ALA A 194 -6.74 -1.84 -11.94
N THR A 195 -6.22 -2.35 -10.83
CA THR A 195 -5.30 -3.49 -10.87
C THR A 195 -5.83 -4.47 -11.90
N PRO A 196 -5.02 -4.91 -12.89
CA PRO A 196 -5.47 -5.92 -13.82
C PRO A 196 -6.14 -7.05 -13.04
N GLU A 197 -7.25 -7.57 -13.55
CA GLU A 197 -7.94 -8.69 -12.91
C GLU A 197 -7.02 -9.92 -13.00
N TRP A 198 -6.10 -10.02 -12.04
CA TRP A 198 -5.38 -11.25 -11.72
C TRP A 198 -6.08 -11.93 -10.53
#